data_AF-A0A2V9I4J0-F1
#
_entry.id   AF-A0A2V9I4J0-F1
#
_cell.length_a   1.000
_cell.length_b   1.000
_cell.length_c   1.000
_cell.angle_alpha   90.00
_cell.angle_beta   90.00
_cell.angle_gamma   90.00
#
_symmetry.space_group_name_H-M   'P 1'
#
loop_
_entity.id
_entity.type
_entity.pdbx_description
1 polymer ?
#
loop_
_entity_poly.entity_id
_entity_poly.type
_entity_poly.pdbx_seq_one_letter_code
_entity_poly.pdbx_strand_id
1 'polypeptide(L)'
;MALAFLCLNLLPNPNLAARPTETNLREIRALMELEKFPEAEAKLRDALKAEPDSVLVHRLLGIVYQQEGKFPQAEEVLERASKLFGGRDPQTLFLLCQTKFALKKIQEGLALAAQSSVVAANDPQAHCSIGRLLLENGLAEQSARELEQAHTLAPQNPAVTTDLIGAYLAANESPLADNLVSSFLQGASYEDLIQAGSRLGEGGQLAAAARVFERALELR
;
A
#
# COMPACT_ATOMS: atom_id res chain seq x y z
N MET A 1 4.54 -3.43 14.09
CA MET A 1 3.20 -3.32 14.72
C MET A 1 2.16 -2.57 13.88
N ALA A 2 2.46 -2.09 12.65
CA ALA A 2 1.51 -1.30 11.84
C ALA A 2 0.81 -2.06 10.70
N LEU A 3 1.20 -3.30 10.39
CA LEU A 3 0.69 -4.04 9.22
C LEU A 3 -0.74 -4.59 9.41
N ALA A 4 -1.18 -4.82 10.65
CA ALA A 4 -2.53 -5.33 10.96
C ALA A 4 -3.66 -4.35 10.56
N PHE A 5 -3.39 -3.03 10.58
CA PHE A 5 -4.38 -2.02 10.20
C PHE A 5 -4.63 -1.94 8.69
N LEU A 6 -3.66 -2.32 7.85
CA LEU A 6 -3.79 -2.22 6.40
C LEU A 6 -4.72 -3.29 5.81
N CYS A 7 -4.89 -4.43 6.49
CA CYS A 7 -5.81 -5.49 6.07
C CYS A 7 -7.29 -5.08 6.18
N LEU A 8 -7.63 -4.13 7.07
CA LEU A 8 -9.01 -3.74 7.37
C LEU A 8 -9.66 -2.85 6.27
N ASN A 9 -8.87 -2.07 5.53
CA ASN A 9 -9.36 -1.19 4.46
C ASN A 9 -9.47 -1.88 3.08
N LEU A 10 -9.18 -3.18 2.99
CA LEU A 10 -9.07 -3.93 1.73
C LEU A 10 -10.24 -4.91 1.48
N LEU A 11 -11.40 -4.74 2.14
CA LEU A 11 -12.58 -5.58 1.90
C LEU A 11 -13.79 -4.75 1.43
N PRO A 12 -14.52 -5.18 0.39
CA PRO A 12 -15.67 -4.44 -0.12
C PRO A 12 -16.87 -4.46 0.83
N ASN A 13 -17.72 -3.43 0.70
CA ASN A 13 -18.97 -3.21 1.42
C ASN A 13 -19.87 -4.47 1.48
N PRO A 14 -20.61 -4.68 2.59
CA PRO A 14 -21.36 -5.91 2.86
C PRO A 14 -22.64 -6.12 2.02
N ASN A 15 -22.86 -5.37 0.93
CA ASN A 15 -24.12 -5.37 0.18
C ASN A 15 -23.95 -5.82 -1.29
N LEU A 16 -23.51 -7.06 -1.50
CA LEU A 16 -23.73 -7.77 -2.77
C LEU A 16 -24.33 -9.17 -2.48
N ALA A 17 -25.48 -9.42 -3.10
CA ALA A 17 -26.43 -10.47 -2.76
C ALA A 17 -25.93 -11.92 -2.97
N ALA A 18 -26.26 -12.77 -1.99
CA ALA A 18 -26.42 -14.24 -1.99
C ALA A 18 -25.67 -15.07 -3.06
N ARG A 19 -24.53 -15.66 -2.67
CA ARG A 19 -23.86 -16.85 -3.26
C ARG A 19 -23.25 -17.71 -2.13
N PRO A 20 -23.06 -19.03 -2.31
CA PRO A 20 -23.14 -20.00 -1.21
C PRO A 20 -21.99 -19.86 -0.19
N THR A 21 -22.36 -19.44 1.02
CA THR A 21 -21.63 -19.47 2.30
C THR A 21 -20.38 -18.59 2.34
N GLU A 22 -20.33 -17.47 3.07
CA GLU A 22 -20.18 -17.41 4.54
C GLU A 22 -19.33 -18.55 5.18
N THR A 23 -18.54 -19.29 4.41
CA THR A 23 -17.62 -20.30 4.92
C THR A 23 -16.48 -19.57 5.61
N ASN A 24 -16.58 -19.51 6.94
CA ASN A 24 -15.52 -19.17 7.88
C ASN A 24 -14.70 -17.91 7.60
N LEU A 25 -15.12 -16.98 6.75
CA LEU A 25 -14.39 -15.73 6.51
C LEU A 25 -14.20 -14.92 7.80
N ARG A 26 -15.16 -14.98 8.73
CA ARG A 26 -15.00 -14.39 10.08
C ARG A 26 -13.93 -15.10 10.89
N GLU A 27 -13.89 -16.43 10.84
CA GLU A 27 -12.88 -17.23 11.53
C GLU A 27 -11.49 -17.02 10.89
N ILE A 28 -11.38 -17.10 9.56
CA ILE A 28 -10.16 -16.81 8.79
C ILE A 28 -9.65 -15.42 9.13
N ARG A 29 -10.54 -14.41 9.15
CA ARG A 29 -10.18 -13.05 9.56
C ARG A 29 -9.64 -13.02 10.99
N ALA A 30 -10.34 -13.63 11.93
CA ALA A 30 -9.90 -13.68 13.32
C ALA A 30 -8.54 -14.40 13.46
N LEU A 31 -8.31 -15.47 12.70
CA LEU A 31 -7.04 -16.19 12.66
C LEU A 31 -5.92 -15.30 12.10
N MET A 32 -6.18 -14.53 11.03
CA MET A 32 -5.23 -13.58 10.47
C MET A 32 -4.93 -12.41 11.43
N GLU A 33 -5.95 -11.87 12.11
CA GLU A 33 -5.80 -10.82 13.12
C GLU A 33 -5.01 -11.29 14.34
N LEU A 34 -5.14 -12.57 14.70
CA LEU A 34 -4.36 -13.23 15.76
C LEU A 34 -3.02 -13.78 15.27
N GLU A 35 -2.62 -13.48 14.03
CA GLU A 35 -1.37 -13.94 13.39
C GLU A 35 -1.22 -15.47 13.35
N LYS A 36 -2.33 -16.20 13.43
CA LYS A 36 -2.38 -17.66 13.34
C LYS A 36 -2.42 -18.12 11.88
N PHE A 37 -1.38 -17.74 11.14
CA PHE A 37 -1.28 -17.93 9.70
C PHE A 37 -1.40 -19.40 9.24
N PRO A 38 -0.81 -20.40 9.92
CA PRO A 38 -0.96 -21.80 9.51
C PRO A 38 -2.41 -22.31 9.60
N GLU A 39 -3.16 -21.84 10.60
CA GLU A 39 -4.57 -22.19 10.80
C GLU A 39 -5.44 -21.49 9.75
N ALA A 40 -5.15 -20.22 9.46
CA ALA A 40 -5.79 -19.47 8.38
C ALA A 40 -5.52 -20.12 7.01
N GLU A 41 -4.29 -20.56 6.74
CA GLU A 41 -3.92 -21.29 5.53
C GLU A 41 -4.79 -22.55 5.37
N ALA A 42 -4.89 -23.39 6.41
CA ALA A 42 -5.69 -24.61 6.35
C ALA A 42 -7.16 -24.32 6.01
N LYS A 43 -7.75 -23.31 6.65
CA LYS A 43 -9.14 -22.88 6.41
C LYS A 43 -9.34 -22.35 5.00
N LEU A 44 -8.39 -21.56 4.49
CA LEU A 44 -8.43 -21.02 3.12
C LEU A 44 -8.28 -22.13 2.07
N ARG A 45 -7.43 -23.13 2.32
CA ARG A 45 -7.29 -24.30 1.43
C ARG A 45 -8.55 -25.16 1.41
N ASP A 46 -9.26 -25.29 2.53
CA ASP A 46 -10.57 -25.94 2.56
C ASP A 46 -11.64 -25.11 1.82
N ALA A 47 -11.64 -23.79 1.98
CA ALA A 47 -12.52 -22.90 1.22
C ALA A 47 -12.30 -23.01 -0.30
N LEU A 48 -11.04 -23.16 -0.75
CA LEU A 48 -10.73 -23.38 -2.17
C LEU A 48 -11.26 -24.72 -2.72
N LYS A 49 -11.47 -25.74 -1.89
CA LYS A 49 -12.11 -26.99 -2.37
C LYS A 49 -13.57 -26.77 -2.72
N ALA A 50 -14.25 -25.88 -1.99
CA ALA A 50 -15.64 -25.52 -2.24
C ALA A 50 -15.77 -24.48 -3.37
N GLU A 51 -14.87 -23.49 -3.40
CA GLU A 51 -14.85 -22.42 -4.39
C GLU A 51 -13.47 -22.26 -5.06
N PRO A 52 -13.11 -23.14 -6.01
CA PRO A 52 -11.76 -23.12 -6.62
C PRO A 52 -11.41 -21.83 -7.36
N ASP A 53 -12.42 -21.08 -7.81
CA ASP A 53 -12.26 -19.84 -8.59
C ASP A 53 -12.63 -18.58 -7.80
N SER A 54 -12.65 -18.65 -6.47
CA SER A 54 -12.94 -17.49 -5.62
C SER A 54 -11.74 -16.54 -5.56
N VAL A 55 -11.84 -15.39 -6.24
CA VAL A 55 -10.82 -14.31 -6.24
C VAL A 55 -10.45 -13.91 -4.80
N LEU A 56 -11.46 -13.78 -3.93
CA LEU A 56 -11.26 -13.39 -2.54
C LEU A 56 -10.43 -14.42 -1.77
N VAL A 57 -10.73 -15.72 -1.91
CA VAL A 57 -10.02 -16.77 -1.19
C VAL A 57 -8.56 -16.87 -1.66
N HIS A 58 -8.32 -16.82 -2.98
CA HIS A 58 -6.96 -16.76 -3.54
C HIS A 58 -6.17 -15.56 -3.02
N ARG A 59 -6.81 -14.38 -2.92
CA ARG A 59 -6.19 -13.17 -2.41
C ARG A 59 -5.85 -13.25 -0.92
N LEU A 60 -6.79 -13.73 -0.09
CA LEU A 60 -6.55 -13.94 1.34
C LEU A 60 -5.43 -14.96 1.57
N LEU A 61 -5.37 -16.02 0.77
CA LEU A 61 -4.29 -17.00 0.83
C LEU A 61 -2.94 -16.38 0.42
N GLY A 62 -2.95 -15.49 -0.58
CA GLY A 62 -1.78 -14.70 -0.95
C GLY A 62 -1.27 -13.82 0.20
N ILE A 63 -2.16 -13.14 0.91
CA ILE A 63 -1.82 -12.34 2.10
C ILE A 63 -1.22 -13.22 3.19
N VAL A 64 -1.85 -14.36 3.50
CA VAL A 64 -1.32 -15.31 4.50
C VAL A 64 0.08 -15.77 4.12
N TYR A 65 0.32 -16.13 2.86
CA TYR A 65 1.64 -16.50 2.38
C TYR A 65 2.66 -15.38 2.43
N GLN A 66 2.27 -14.13 2.17
CA GLN A 66 3.17 -12.98 2.37
C GLN A 66 3.56 -12.81 3.84
N GLN A 67 2.61 -12.93 4.78
CA GLN A 67 2.89 -12.80 6.22
C GLN A 67 3.81 -13.92 6.73
N GLU A 68 3.72 -15.12 6.14
CA GLU A 68 4.63 -16.24 6.45
C GLU A 68 5.96 -16.18 5.68
N GLY A 69 6.18 -15.18 4.83
CA GLY A 69 7.37 -15.07 3.98
C GLY A 69 7.44 -16.10 2.83
N LYS A 70 6.34 -16.83 2.58
CA LYS A 70 6.16 -17.82 1.51
C LYS A 70 5.86 -17.12 0.17
N PHE A 71 6.74 -16.21 -0.25
CA PHE A 71 6.51 -15.38 -1.44
C PHE A 71 6.31 -16.15 -2.76
N PRO A 72 6.99 -17.28 -3.03
CA PRO A 72 6.70 -18.07 -4.23
C PRO A 72 5.27 -18.62 -4.26
N GLN A 73 4.74 -19.07 -3.12
CA GLN A 73 3.35 -19.53 -3.02
C GLN A 73 2.37 -18.36 -3.11
N ALA A 74 2.70 -17.20 -2.52
CA ALA A 74 1.89 -15.99 -2.65
C ALA A 74 1.76 -15.56 -4.12
N GLU A 75 2.85 -15.63 -4.89
CA GLU A 75 2.87 -15.30 -6.31
C GLU A 75 1.88 -16.17 -7.11
N GLU A 76 1.90 -17.49 -6.90
CA GLU A 76 1.03 -18.43 -7.61
C GLU A 76 -0.47 -18.12 -7.38
N VAL A 77 -0.88 -17.95 -6.12
CA VAL A 77 -2.29 -17.73 -5.78
C VAL A 77 -2.75 -16.32 -6.16
N LEU A 78 -1.89 -15.30 -6.04
CA LEU A 78 -2.22 -13.94 -6.46
C LEU A 78 -2.28 -13.80 -7.99
N GLU A 79 -1.44 -14.52 -8.75
CA GLU A 79 -1.58 -14.59 -10.20
C GLU A 79 -2.90 -15.27 -10.61
N ARG A 80 -3.34 -16.29 -9.88
CA ARG A 80 -4.66 -16.91 -10.10
C ARG A 80 -5.78 -15.91 -9.81
N ALA A 81 -5.73 -15.21 -8.69
CA ALA A 81 -6.70 -14.16 -8.35
C ALA A 81 -6.75 -13.07 -9.43
N SER A 82 -5.58 -12.61 -9.91
CA SER A 82 -5.47 -11.59 -10.95
C SER A 82 -6.10 -12.07 -12.26
N LYS A 83 -5.81 -13.29 -12.70
CA LYS A 83 -6.40 -13.89 -13.92
C LYS A 83 -7.92 -14.02 -13.82
N LEU A 84 -8.43 -14.47 -12.68
CA LEU A 84 -9.87 -14.63 -12.44
C LEU A 84 -10.64 -13.30 -12.46
N PHE A 85 -9.99 -12.20 -12.06
CA PHE A 85 -10.56 -10.86 -12.10
C PHE A 85 -10.15 -10.04 -13.34
N GLY A 86 -9.54 -10.68 -14.36
CA GLY A 86 -9.14 -10.02 -15.60
C GLY A 86 -8.02 -8.98 -15.46
N GLY A 87 -7.20 -9.07 -14.40
CA GLY A 87 -6.03 -8.22 -14.18
C GLY A 87 -6.36 -6.75 -13.88
N ARG A 88 -7.53 -6.49 -13.26
CA ARG A 88 -8.02 -5.13 -13.01
C ARG A 88 -8.45 -4.87 -11.57
N ASP A 89 -8.11 -5.74 -10.63
CA ASP A 89 -8.34 -5.50 -9.20
C ASP A 89 -7.12 -4.77 -8.62
N PRO A 90 -7.23 -3.47 -8.25
CA PRO A 90 -6.11 -2.72 -7.68
C PRO A 90 -5.51 -3.41 -6.45
N GLN A 91 -6.33 -4.07 -5.64
CA GLN A 91 -5.87 -4.72 -4.41
C GLN A 91 -5.01 -5.93 -4.73
N THR A 92 -5.46 -6.81 -5.63
CA THR A 92 -4.65 -7.95 -6.11
C THR A 92 -3.37 -7.48 -6.81
N LEU A 93 -3.44 -6.42 -7.64
CA LEU A 93 -2.27 -5.87 -8.33
C LEU A 93 -1.22 -5.34 -7.34
N PHE A 94 -1.65 -4.63 -6.29
CA PHE A 94 -0.77 -4.14 -5.23
C PHE A 94 -0.08 -5.30 -4.49
N LEU A 95 -0.84 -6.33 -4.07
CA LEU A 95 -0.29 -7.49 -3.37
C LEU A 95 0.68 -8.27 -4.25
N LEU A 96 0.35 -8.47 -5.53
CA LEU A 96 1.24 -9.16 -6.46
C LEU A 96 2.51 -8.33 -6.72
N CYS A 97 2.39 -7.01 -6.87
CA CYS A 97 3.53 -6.09 -7.00
C CYS A 97 4.49 -6.21 -5.80
N GLN A 98 3.95 -6.14 -4.58
CA GLN A 98 4.73 -6.33 -3.35
C GLN A 98 5.41 -7.70 -3.32
N THR A 99 4.71 -8.74 -3.75
CA THR A 99 5.25 -10.11 -3.84
C THR A 99 6.42 -10.21 -4.84
N LYS A 100 6.28 -9.61 -6.03
CA LYS A 100 7.35 -9.59 -7.04
C LYS A 100 8.59 -8.86 -6.50
N PHE A 101 8.41 -7.75 -5.78
CA PHE A 101 9.52 -7.05 -5.15
C PHE A 101 10.21 -7.85 -4.04
N ALA A 102 9.44 -8.53 -3.19
CA ALA A 102 9.99 -9.44 -2.17
C ALA A 102 10.82 -10.58 -2.81
N LEU A 103 10.38 -11.08 -3.97
CA LEU A 103 11.10 -12.05 -4.80
C LEU A 103 12.26 -11.47 -5.61
N LYS A 104 12.58 -10.17 -5.46
CA LYS A 104 13.60 -9.45 -6.25
C LYS A 104 13.33 -9.42 -7.76
N LYS A 105 12.10 -9.69 -8.18
CA LYS A 105 11.61 -9.58 -9.57
C LYS A 105 11.21 -8.13 -9.88
N ILE A 106 12.18 -7.23 -9.85
CA ILE A 106 11.97 -5.77 -9.89
C ILE A 106 11.17 -5.33 -11.12
N GLN A 107 11.49 -5.85 -12.31
CA GLN A 107 10.83 -5.44 -13.55
C GLN A 107 9.36 -5.90 -13.60
N GLU A 108 9.05 -7.08 -13.08
CA GLU A 108 7.67 -7.58 -13.00
C GLU A 108 6.85 -6.77 -11.99
N GLY A 109 7.44 -6.38 -10.85
CA GLY A 109 6.82 -5.48 -9.88
C GLY A 109 6.52 -4.11 -10.49
N LEU A 110 7.47 -3.52 -11.22
CA LEU A 110 7.25 -2.24 -11.92
C LEU A 110 6.14 -2.31 -12.97
N ALA A 111 6.04 -3.42 -13.71
CA ALA A 111 4.95 -3.61 -14.67
C ALA A 111 3.57 -3.67 -13.97
N LEU A 112 3.49 -4.33 -12.81
CA LEU A 112 2.27 -4.39 -12.00
C LEU A 112 1.92 -3.04 -11.37
N ALA A 113 2.92 -2.28 -10.92
CA ALA A 113 2.74 -0.91 -10.45
C ALA A 113 2.12 -0.04 -11.56
N ALA A 114 2.70 -0.04 -12.76
CA ALA A 114 2.16 0.70 -13.90
C ALA A 114 0.73 0.25 -14.26
N GLN A 115 0.45 -1.05 -14.22
CA GLN A 115 -0.91 -1.56 -14.43
C GLN A 115 -1.88 -1.07 -13.35
N SER A 116 -1.46 -1.06 -12.08
CA SER A 116 -2.26 -0.52 -10.98
C SER A 116 -2.56 0.96 -11.17
N SER A 117 -1.58 1.76 -11.60
CA SER A 117 -1.73 3.18 -11.89
C SER A 117 -2.73 3.44 -13.03
N VAL A 118 -2.77 2.57 -14.05
CA VAL A 118 -3.78 2.68 -15.12
C VAL A 118 -5.19 2.34 -14.61
N VAL A 119 -5.32 1.29 -13.81
CA VAL A 119 -6.63 0.85 -13.28
C VAL A 119 -7.18 1.86 -12.29
N ALA A 120 -6.32 2.46 -11.47
CA ALA A 120 -6.68 3.39 -10.40
C ALA A 120 -6.25 4.84 -10.70
N ALA A 121 -6.31 5.25 -11.97
CA ALA A 121 -5.75 6.53 -12.45
C ALA A 121 -6.28 7.81 -11.79
N ASN A 122 -7.46 7.74 -11.14
CA ASN A 122 -8.08 8.87 -10.45
C ASN A 122 -8.16 8.65 -8.94
N ASP A 123 -7.44 7.67 -8.40
CA ASP A 123 -7.40 7.37 -6.97
C ASP A 123 -6.05 7.81 -6.37
N PRO A 124 -5.99 8.98 -5.70
CA PRO A 124 -4.75 9.45 -5.07
C PRO A 124 -4.20 8.47 -4.03
N GLN A 125 -5.06 7.71 -3.36
CA GLN A 125 -4.63 6.75 -2.35
C GLN A 125 -3.95 5.52 -2.98
N ALA A 126 -4.41 5.08 -4.15
CA ALA A 126 -3.77 4.01 -4.90
C ALA A 126 -2.38 4.43 -5.36
N HIS A 127 -2.25 5.62 -5.93
CA HIS A 127 -0.96 6.21 -6.32
C HIS A 127 -0.01 6.35 -5.12
N CYS A 128 -0.49 6.84 -3.96
CA CYS A 128 0.32 6.87 -2.74
C CYS A 128 0.76 5.49 -2.26
N SER A 129 -0.11 4.49 -2.33
CA SER A 129 0.21 3.15 -1.87
C SER A 129 1.30 2.51 -2.74
N ILE A 130 1.19 2.64 -4.06
CA ILE A 130 2.25 2.20 -4.99
C ILE A 130 3.52 3.03 -4.82
N GLY A 131 3.41 4.35 -4.68
CA GLY A 131 4.54 5.24 -4.44
C GLY A 131 5.36 4.85 -3.21
N ARG A 132 4.71 4.58 -2.07
CA ARG A 132 5.38 4.09 -0.86
C ARG A 132 6.03 2.72 -1.08
N LEU A 133 5.32 1.80 -1.74
CA LEU A 133 5.87 0.47 -2.05
C LEU A 133 7.13 0.55 -2.93
N LEU A 134 7.15 1.47 -3.91
CA LEU A 134 8.32 1.73 -4.75
C LEU A 134 9.48 2.29 -3.91
N LEU A 135 9.19 3.24 -3.02
CA LEU A 135 10.19 3.86 -2.15
C LEU A 135 10.85 2.84 -1.21
N GLU A 136 10.04 1.97 -0.58
CA GLU A 136 10.52 0.86 0.26
C GLU A 136 11.46 -0.10 -0.48
N ASN A 137 11.33 -0.17 -1.81
CA ASN A 137 12.17 -1.01 -2.66
C ASN A 137 13.32 -0.24 -3.35
N GLY A 138 13.58 1.00 -2.91
CA GLY A 138 14.68 1.84 -3.42
C GLY A 138 14.42 2.44 -4.81
N LEU A 139 13.19 2.38 -5.29
CA LEU A 139 12.78 2.87 -6.61
C LEU A 139 12.26 4.31 -6.48
N ALA A 140 13.14 5.20 -6.00
CA ALA A 140 12.76 6.55 -5.58
C ALA A 140 12.25 7.43 -6.72
N GLU A 141 12.85 7.36 -7.91
CA GLU A 141 12.39 8.11 -9.09
C GLU A 141 10.99 7.68 -9.54
N GLN A 142 10.71 6.36 -9.54
CA GLN A 142 9.39 5.85 -9.89
C GLN A 142 8.37 6.20 -8.81
N SER A 143 8.77 6.17 -7.54
CA SER A 143 7.95 6.60 -6.41
C SER A 143 7.53 8.06 -6.54
N ALA A 144 8.47 8.97 -6.86
CA ALA A 144 8.21 10.39 -7.04
C ALA A 144 7.13 10.62 -8.11
N ARG A 145 7.23 9.96 -9.28
CA ARG A 145 6.23 10.09 -10.36
C ARG A 145 4.83 9.66 -9.94
N GLU A 146 4.70 8.59 -9.18
CA GLU A 146 3.40 8.14 -8.68
C GLU A 146 2.83 9.11 -7.65
N LEU A 147 3.69 9.64 -6.76
CA LEU A 147 3.29 10.60 -5.74
C LEU A 147 3.00 11.99 -6.30
N GLU A 148 3.61 12.38 -7.42
CA GLU A 148 3.24 13.57 -8.21
C GLU A 148 1.80 13.46 -8.75
N GLN A 149 1.41 12.28 -9.26
CA GLN A 149 0.02 12.04 -9.68
C GLN A 149 -0.94 12.12 -8.48
N ALA A 150 -0.58 11.47 -7.36
CA ALA A 150 -1.39 11.56 -6.14
C ALA A 150 -1.55 13.02 -5.67
N HIS A 151 -0.47 13.81 -5.69
CA HIS A 151 -0.49 15.21 -5.28
C HIS A 151 -1.29 16.08 -6.26
N THR A 152 -1.25 15.78 -7.56
CA THR A 152 -2.11 16.45 -8.56
C THR A 152 -3.59 16.20 -8.28
N LEU A 153 -3.95 14.96 -7.90
CA LEU A 153 -5.33 14.57 -7.59
C LEU A 153 -5.81 15.11 -6.24
N ALA A 154 -4.92 15.23 -5.25
CA ALA A 154 -5.23 15.66 -3.89
C ALA A 154 -4.18 16.65 -3.33
N PRO A 155 -4.08 17.87 -3.89
CA PRO A 155 -3.00 18.81 -3.56
C PRO A 155 -3.06 19.36 -2.13
N GLN A 156 -4.24 19.30 -1.50
CA GLN A 156 -4.47 19.74 -0.13
C GLN A 156 -4.29 18.62 0.90
N ASN A 157 -3.98 17.39 0.48
CA ASN A 157 -3.80 16.29 1.40
C ASN A 157 -2.36 16.31 1.96
N PRO A 158 -2.17 16.61 3.25
CA PRO A 158 -0.84 16.74 3.85
C PRO A 158 -0.06 15.42 3.84
N ALA A 159 -0.74 14.27 3.94
CA ALA A 159 -0.09 12.97 3.87
C ALA A 159 0.54 12.72 2.50
N VAL A 160 -0.19 13.05 1.43
CA VAL A 160 0.29 12.94 0.04
C VAL A 160 1.49 13.84 -0.19
N THR A 161 1.41 15.10 0.26
CA THR A 161 2.52 16.05 0.16
C THR A 161 3.74 15.58 0.93
N THR A 162 3.56 15.00 2.11
CA THR A 162 4.66 14.47 2.93
C THR A 162 5.33 13.27 2.26
N ASP A 163 4.54 12.33 1.73
CA ASP A 163 5.07 11.17 1.00
C ASP A 163 5.88 11.63 -0.22
N LEU A 164 5.39 12.63 -0.97
CA LEU A 164 6.11 13.21 -2.11
C LEU A 164 7.42 13.90 -1.72
N ILE A 165 7.44 14.65 -0.61
CA ILE A 165 8.69 15.22 -0.07
C ILE A 165 9.69 14.10 0.21
N GLY A 166 9.26 13.02 0.87
CA GLY A 166 10.10 11.87 1.17
C GLY A 166 10.66 11.21 -0.09
N ALA A 167 9.84 11.06 -1.13
CA ALA A 167 10.25 10.50 -2.41
C ALA A 167 11.26 11.39 -3.15
N TYR A 168 11.06 12.70 -3.21
CA TYR A 168 12.04 13.63 -3.80
C TYR A 168 13.39 13.61 -3.07
N LEU A 169 13.36 13.57 -1.74
CA LEU A 169 14.60 13.47 -0.95
C LEU A 169 15.35 12.16 -1.23
N ALA A 170 14.64 11.04 -1.34
CA ALA A 170 15.24 9.75 -1.67
C ALA A 170 15.72 9.67 -3.13
N ALA A 171 15.08 10.39 -4.05
CA ALA A 171 15.48 10.50 -5.45
C ALA A 171 16.67 11.46 -5.67
N ASN A 172 17.17 12.11 -4.61
CA ASN A 172 18.16 13.20 -4.67
C ASN A 172 17.69 14.42 -5.47
N GLU A 173 16.38 14.64 -5.54
CA GLU A 173 15.76 15.81 -6.18
C GLU A 173 15.60 16.95 -5.15
N SER A 174 16.70 17.32 -4.49
CA SER A 174 16.71 18.27 -3.38
C SER A 174 16.02 19.61 -3.70
N PRO A 175 16.17 20.22 -4.89
CA PRO A 175 15.46 21.47 -5.20
C PRO A 175 13.93 21.32 -5.19
N LEU A 176 13.40 20.20 -5.68
CA LEU A 176 11.96 19.94 -5.69
C LEU A 176 11.45 19.67 -4.26
N ALA A 177 12.20 18.89 -3.48
CA ALA A 177 11.90 18.65 -2.07
C ALA A 177 11.87 19.96 -1.26
N ASP A 178 12.89 20.82 -1.40
CA ASP A 178 12.99 22.06 -0.63
C ASP A 178 11.89 23.06 -0.96
N ASN A 179 11.53 23.17 -2.24
CA ASN A 179 10.41 24.00 -2.67
C ASN A 179 9.10 23.48 -2.08
N LEU A 180 8.88 22.17 -2.15
CA LEU A 180 7.65 21.56 -1.64
C LEU A 180 7.54 21.65 -0.11
N VAL A 181 8.63 21.41 0.62
CA VAL A 181 8.70 21.65 2.08
C VAL A 181 8.35 23.10 2.39
N SER A 182 8.98 24.06 1.71
CA SER A 182 8.75 25.48 1.98
C SER A 182 7.29 25.89 1.73
N SER A 183 6.67 25.37 0.67
CA SER A 183 5.25 25.57 0.40
C SER A 183 4.36 24.92 1.46
N PHE A 184 4.69 23.70 1.89
CA PHE A 184 3.95 22.96 2.91
C PHE A 184 3.94 23.70 4.26
N LEU A 185 5.10 24.20 4.71
CA LEU A 185 5.24 24.91 6.00
C LEU A 185 4.41 26.21 6.09
N GLN A 186 4.10 26.84 4.96
CA GLN A 186 3.32 28.08 4.92
C GLN A 186 1.81 27.84 5.08
N GLY A 187 1.30 26.70 4.62
CA GLY A 187 -0.13 26.39 4.58
C GLY A 187 -0.59 25.30 5.55
N ALA A 188 0.32 24.51 6.11
CA ALA A 188 0.00 23.39 6.99
C ALA A 188 -0.46 23.85 8.38
N SER A 189 -1.46 23.16 8.93
CA SER A 189 -1.89 23.35 10.32
C SER A 189 -0.88 22.74 11.30
N TYR A 190 -1.01 23.08 12.60
CA TYR A 190 -0.21 22.44 13.65
C TYR A 190 -0.29 20.90 13.59
N GLU A 191 -1.50 20.36 13.40
CA GLU A 191 -1.71 18.91 13.34
C GLU A 191 -1.02 18.30 12.11
N ASP A 192 -1.14 18.93 10.94
CA ASP A 192 -0.50 18.48 9.70
C ASP A 192 1.02 18.43 9.84
N LEU A 193 1.61 19.45 10.49
CA LEU A 193 3.04 19.52 10.73
C LEU A 193 3.49 18.41 11.69
N ILE A 194 2.76 18.13 12.77
CA ILE A 194 3.09 17.03 13.69
C ILE A 194 3.06 15.67 12.96
N GLN A 195 2.00 15.43 12.17
CA GLN A 195 1.88 14.20 11.39
C GLN A 195 2.99 14.08 10.33
N ALA A 196 3.29 15.17 9.62
CA ALA A 196 4.33 15.20 8.60
C ALA A 196 5.72 14.98 9.18
N GLY A 197 6.05 15.65 10.30
CA GLY A 197 7.33 15.47 10.99
C GLY A 197 7.54 14.03 11.45
N SER A 198 6.47 13.39 11.93
CA SER A 198 6.51 11.98 12.37
C SER A 198 6.79 11.03 11.20
N ARG A 199 6.07 11.19 10.08
CA ARG A 199 6.28 10.39 8.86
C ARG A 199 7.66 10.58 8.26
N LEU A 200 8.14 11.82 8.13
CA LEU A 200 9.48 12.12 7.62
C LEU A 200 10.57 11.53 8.54
N GLY A 201 10.34 11.57 9.86
CA GLY A 201 11.23 10.97 10.84
C GLY A 201 11.31 9.45 10.71
N GLU A 202 10.17 8.77 10.60
CA GLU A 202 10.10 7.33 10.35
C GLU A 202 10.75 6.93 9.02
N GLY A 203 10.63 7.78 7.99
CA GLY A 203 11.30 7.64 6.70
C GLY A 203 12.80 7.96 6.70
N GLY A 204 13.38 8.37 7.83
CA GLY A 204 14.79 8.72 7.97
C GLY A 204 15.17 10.09 7.40
N GLN A 205 14.20 10.90 6.97
CA GLN A 205 14.41 12.25 6.43
C GLN A 205 14.51 13.28 7.58
N LEU A 206 15.49 13.07 8.46
CA LEU A 206 15.59 13.76 9.76
C LEU A 206 15.69 15.29 9.64
N ALA A 207 16.39 15.80 8.63
CA ALA A 207 16.53 17.25 8.41
C ALA A 207 15.20 17.90 8.02
N ALA A 208 14.41 17.26 7.15
CA ALA A 208 13.09 17.74 6.77
C ALA A 208 12.12 17.62 7.95
N ALA A 209 12.17 16.51 8.68
CA ALA A 209 11.36 16.31 9.90
C ALA A 209 11.62 17.40 10.95
N ALA A 210 12.88 17.75 11.20
CA ALA A 210 13.25 18.81 12.14
C ALA A 210 12.63 20.16 11.76
N ARG A 211 12.76 20.58 10.49
CA ARG A 211 12.17 21.84 9.99
C ARG A 211 10.66 21.88 10.17
N VAL A 212 9.98 20.75 9.93
CA VAL A 212 8.53 20.64 10.11
C VAL A 212 8.14 20.75 11.59
N PHE A 213 8.86 20.09 12.49
CA PHE A 213 8.61 20.20 13.94
C PHE A 213 8.90 21.60 14.49
N GLU A 214 9.97 22.25 14.04
CA GLU A 214 10.29 23.64 14.41
C GLU A 214 9.12 24.57 14.06
N ARG A 215 8.58 24.44 12.84
CA ARG A 215 7.40 25.22 12.43
C ARG A 215 6.17 24.91 13.28
N ALA A 216 5.94 23.65 13.65
CA ALA A 216 4.83 23.29 14.53
C ALA A 216 4.93 24.00 15.90
N LEU A 217 6.14 24.10 16.46
CA LEU A 217 6.36 24.77 17.74
C LEU A 217 6.07 26.28 17.68
N GLU A 218 6.24 26.93 16.53
CA GLU A 218 5.90 28.34 16.33
C GLU A 218 4.40 28.61 16.29
N LEU A 219 3.58 27.61 15.97
CA LEU A 219 2.11 27.71 15.89
C LEU A 219 1.42 27.38 17.21
N ARG A 220 2.17 27.00 18.25
CA ARG A 220 1.66 26.58 19.56
C ARG A 220 1.23 27.75 20.43
#